data_AF-A0A452IEJ0-F1
#
_entry.id   AF-A0A452IEJ0-F1
#
_cell.length_a   1.000
_cell.length_b   1.000
_cell.length_c   1.000
_cell.angle_alpha   90.00
_cell.angle_beta   90.00
_cell.angle_gamma   90.00
#
_symmetry.space_group_name_H-M   'P 1'
#
loop_
_entity.id
_entity.type
_entity.pdbx_description
1 polymer ?
#
loop_
_entity_poly.entity_id
_entity_poly.type
_entity_poly.pdbx_seq_one_letter_code
_entity_poly.pdbx_strand_id
1 'polypeptide(L)'
;MKEEHNYDPCLVKCKENLSFKYKHECTILIQMKCLFFSFRCETCSGEEAKYRCPRCMKYSCSLACVKKHKTALSCNGIREKAAFVSMHEFNELNLLSDYRFLEDVGRMTDGAARDVSLHRPTTNKFINYLKNRARKHNIHLKTLPIGFTKRKENSTTFNKKEQRFYWHLKLIFPHSHAEYTVKRVPDDKTLGEILKPYLDPEESDPVIRQRLKIYTMSPQSDVQILMKIENRQHNSVSYDELHTSKSLLDNLKDKVVIEYPTLLVVLKKLKNDMGVLGQGKHKFISYYARYFS
;
A
#
# COMPACT_ATOMS: atom_id res chain seq x y z
N MET A 1 -31.32 -11.55 -16.56
CA MET A 1 -31.44 -12.45 -17.73
C MET A 1 -30.28 -12.21 -18.67
N LYS A 2 -29.34 -13.16 -18.69
CA LYS A 2 -28.48 -13.60 -19.79
C LYS A 2 -27.37 -14.45 -19.14
N GLU A 3 -27.64 -15.74 -19.07
CA GLU A 3 -26.65 -16.77 -18.76
C GLU A 3 -25.86 -17.03 -20.04
N GLU A 4 -24.56 -16.73 -20.03
CA GLU A 4 -23.63 -17.21 -21.05
C GLU A 4 -23.02 -18.51 -20.55
N HIS A 5 -23.50 -19.62 -21.10
CA HIS A 5 -22.89 -20.94 -20.97
C HIS A 5 -21.55 -20.96 -21.69
N ASN A 6 -20.46 -21.19 -20.96
CA ASN A 6 -19.16 -21.48 -21.55
C ASN A 6 -19.04 -23.00 -21.76
N TYR A 7 -19.39 -23.45 -22.97
CA TYR A 7 -19.21 -24.82 -23.45
C TYR A 7 -17.75 -25.06 -23.85
N ASP A 8 -17.11 -26.10 -23.31
CA ASP A 8 -15.73 -26.48 -23.63
C ASP A 8 -15.65 -27.30 -24.94
N PRO A 9 -14.93 -26.86 -25.99
CA PRO A 9 -14.98 -27.48 -27.34
C PRO A 9 -14.24 -28.82 -27.49
N CYS A 10 -13.60 -29.37 -26.46
CA CYS A 10 -12.79 -30.59 -26.60
C CYS A 10 -13.59 -31.91 -26.62
N LEU A 11 -14.89 -31.91 -26.29
CA LEU A 11 -15.68 -33.14 -26.11
C LEU A 11 -16.26 -33.75 -27.40
N VAL A 12 -16.17 -33.09 -28.55
CA VAL A 12 -16.87 -33.54 -29.78
C VAL A 12 -15.97 -34.38 -30.71
N LYS A 13 -14.65 -34.33 -30.58
CA LYS A 13 -13.75 -34.96 -31.59
C LYS A 13 -13.29 -36.40 -31.31
N CYS A 14 -13.72 -37.02 -30.21
CA CYS A 14 -13.31 -38.39 -29.86
C CYS A 14 -14.39 -39.47 -30.08
N LYS A 15 -15.50 -39.18 -30.77
CA LYS A 15 -16.60 -40.14 -30.94
C LYS A 15 -16.61 -40.93 -32.26
N GLU A 16 -15.79 -40.60 -33.25
CA GLU A 16 -15.97 -41.18 -34.59
C GLU A 16 -14.96 -42.22 -35.06
N ASN A 17 -13.83 -42.46 -34.38
CA ASN A 17 -12.89 -43.48 -34.86
C ASN A 17 -12.09 -44.15 -33.73
N LEU A 18 -12.60 -45.23 -33.14
CA LEU A 18 -11.77 -46.24 -32.49
C LEU A 18 -12.47 -47.60 -32.44
N SER A 19 -11.77 -48.59 -32.98
CA SER A 19 -12.15 -50.00 -33.16
C SER A 19 -12.50 -50.72 -31.86
N PHE A 20 -13.38 -51.71 -31.98
CA PHE A 20 -14.09 -52.48 -30.94
C PHE A 20 -13.21 -53.28 -29.95
N LYS A 21 -11.87 -53.18 -30.02
CA LYS A 21 -10.94 -54.04 -29.26
C LYS A 21 -10.34 -53.43 -27.99
N TYR A 22 -10.57 -52.14 -27.72
CA TYR A 22 -10.07 -51.45 -26.51
C TYR A 22 -11.19 -50.87 -25.61
N LYS A 23 -12.41 -51.42 -25.73
CA LYS A 23 -13.57 -50.91 -24.98
C LYS A 23 -13.57 -51.29 -23.50
N HIS A 24 -12.78 -52.29 -23.08
CA HIS A 24 -12.72 -52.76 -21.68
C HIS A 24 -11.54 -52.18 -20.87
N GLU A 25 -10.41 -51.85 -21.51
CA GLU A 25 -9.28 -51.19 -20.82
C GLU A 25 -9.50 -49.67 -20.71
N CYS A 26 -10.27 -49.07 -21.61
CA CYS A 26 -10.60 -47.65 -21.55
C CYS A 26 -11.63 -47.33 -20.45
N THR A 27 -12.49 -48.26 -20.06
CA THR A 27 -13.46 -48.06 -18.95
C THR A 27 -12.77 -48.03 -17.59
N ILE A 28 -11.68 -48.78 -17.40
CA ILE A 28 -10.94 -48.84 -16.14
C ILE A 28 -10.01 -47.62 -15.99
N LEU A 29 -9.40 -47.12 -17.08
CA LEU A 29 -8.58 -45.91 -17.07
C LEU A 29 -9.37 -44.60 -16.98
N ILE A 30 -10.65 -44.60 -17.41
CA ILE A 30 -11.55 -43.45 -17.24
C ILE A 30 -12.19 -43.44 -15.83
N GLN A 31 -12.35 -44.61 -15.17
CA GLN A 31 -12.81 -44.68 -13.78
C GLN A 31 -11.74 -44.31 -12.74
N MET A 32 -10.45 -44.38 -13.06
CA MET A 32 -9.36 -44.08 -12.10
C MET A 32 -8.83 -42.64 -12.14
N LYS A 33 -9.27 -41.77 -13.07
CA LYS A 33 -8.80 -40.37 -13.17
C LYS A 33 -9.80 -39.30 -12.72
N CYS A 34 -10.99 -39.70 -12.29
CA CYS A 34 -11.93 -38.85 -11.57
C CYS A 34 -12.22 -39.47 -10.20
N LEU A 35 -11.18 -39.66 -9.39
CA LEU A 35 -11.36 -39.49 -7.94
C LEU A 35 -11.78 -38.04 -7.75
N PHE A 36 -13.09 -37.82 -7.87
CA PHE A 36 -13.82 -36.68 -7.35
C PHE A 36 -13.51 -36.64 -5.86
N PHE A 37 -12.36 -36.06 -5.50
CA PHE A 37 -12.12 -35.58 -4.17
C PHE A 37 -13.06 -34.38 -4.04
N SER A 38 -14.33 -34.66 -3.71
CA SER A 38 -15.31 -33.66 -3.40
C SER A 38 -14.85 -32.98 -2.12
N PHE A 39 -14.05 -31.93 -2.29
CA PHE A 39 -13.57 -31.14 -1.17
C PHE A 39 -14.78 -30.43 -0.59
N ARG A 40 -15.08 -30.68 0.69
CA ARG A 40 -16.15 -29.95 1.37
C ARG A 40 -15.74 -28.50 1.59
N CYS A 41 -16.73 -27.62 1.70
CA CYS A 41 -16.49 -26.24 2.08
C CYS A 41 -15.82 -26.16 3.46
N GLU A 42 -14.59 -25.66 3.55
CA GLU A 42 -13.86 -25.51 4.82
C GLU A 42 -14.36 -24.34 5.70
N THR A 43 -15.43 -23.66 5.27
CA THR A 43 -15.99 -22.51 5.99
C THR A 43 -17.32 -22.84 6.67
N CYS A 44 -18.12 -23.73 6.08
CA CYS A 44 -19.40 -24.17 6.64
C CYS A 44 -19.51 -25.69 6.81
N SER A 45 -18.60 -26.48 6.21
CA SER A 45 -18.57 -27.96 6.22
C SER A 45 -19.84 -28.66 5.73
N GLY A 46 -20.86 -27.93 5.31
CA GLY A 46 -22.17 -28.46 4.92
C GLY A 46 -22.21 -28.91 3.46
N GLU A 47 -21.82 -28.02 2.54
CA GLU A 47 -21.91 -28.28 1.10
C GLU A 47 -20.54 -28.57 0.48
N GLU A 48 -20.57 -29.20 -0.71
CA GLU A 48 -19.40 -29.38 -1.57
C GLU A 48 -18.82 -28.03 -2.00
N ALA A 49 -17.49 -27.94 -2.04
CA ALA A 49 -16.82 -26.72 -2.44
C ALA A 49 -16.92 -26.50 -3.94
N LYS A 50 -17.28 -25.28 -4.33
CA LYS A 50 -17.39 -24.82 -5.72
C LYS A 50 -16.24 -23.90 -6.11
N TYR A 51 -15.60 -23.26 -5.14
CA TYR A 51 -14.57 -22.25 -5.34
C TYR A 51 -13.35 -22.53 -4.48
N ARG A 52 -12.19 -22.11 -4.97
CA ARG A 52 -10.90 -22.18 -4.27
C ARG A 52 -10.25 -20.81 -4.23
N CYS A 53 -9.82 -20.37 -3.05
CA CYS A 53 -9.18 -19.06 -2.89
C CYS A 53 -7.75 -19.09 -3.47
N PRO A 54 -7.36 -18.16 -4.36
CA PRO A 54 -6.03 -18.19 -4.99
C PRO A 54 -4.89 -17.71 -4.08
N ARG A 55 -5.20 -17.12 -2.91
CA ARG A 55 -4.20 -16.70 -1.90
C ARG A 55 -3.89 -17.83 -0.91
N CYS A 56 -4.92 -18.35 -0.24
CA CYS A 56 -4.76 -19.32 0.86
C CYS A 56 -5.23 -20.74 0.49
N MET A 57 -5.62 -20.97 -0.76
CA MET A 57 -6.09 -22.27 -1.28
C MET A 57 -7.33 -22.87 -0.61
N LYS A 58 -8.01 -22.11 0.27
CA LYS A 58 -9.19 -22.54 1.00
C LYS A 58 -10.39 -22.80 0.09
N TYR A 59 -11.05 -23.93 0.30
CA TYR A 59 -12.23 -24.38 -0.44
C TYR A 59 -13.53 -23.80 0.15
N SER A 60 -14.44 -23.35 -0.71
CA SER A 60 -15.71 -22.73 -0.31
C SER A 60 -16.88 -23.07 -1.26
N CYS A 61 -18.10 -23.21 -0.74
CA CYS A 61 -19.29 -23.55 -1.55
C CYS A 61 -20.04 -22.35 -2.13
N SER A 62 -19.95 -21.17 -1.49
CA SER A 62 -20.76 -20.00 -1.84
C SER A 62 -20.05 -18.68 -1.54
N LEU A 63 -20.56 -17.57 -2.10
CA LEU A 63 -20.01 -16.23 -1.87
C LEU A 63 -20.01 -15.85 -0.38
N ALA A 64 -21.00 -16.29 0.39
CA ALA A 64 -21.04 -16.07 1.84
C ALA A 64 -19.84 -16.75 2.54
N CYS A 65 -19.52 -17.99 2.15
CA CYS A 65 -18.34 -18.70 2.63
C CYS A 65 -17.02 -18.05 2.16
N VAL A 66 -17.00 -17.51 0.94
CA VAL A 66 -15.85 -16.73 0.45
C VAL A 66 -15.62 -15.49 1.33
N LYS A 67 -16.66 -14.71 1.60
CA LYS A 67 -16.55 -13.49 2.43
C LYS A 67 -16.19 -13.83 3.88
N LYS A 68 -16.81 -14.85 4.47
CA LYS A 68 -16.58 -15.27 5.86
C LYS A 68 -15.14 -15.72 6.09
N HIS A 69 -14.52 -16.47 5.17
CA HIS A 69 -13.11 -16.82 5.36
C HIS A 69 -12.17 -15.64 5.14
N LYS A 70 -12.49 -14.74 4.20
CA LYS A 70 -11.68 -13.53 3.97
C LYS A 70 -11.62 -12.64 5.20
N THR A 71 -12.75 -12.47 5.90
CA THR A 71 -12.78 -11.72 7.16
C THR A 71 -12.12 -12.47 8.30
N ALA A 72 -12.41 -13.76 8.46
CA ALA A 72 -11.86 -14.57 9.57
C ALA A 72 -10.34 -14.75 9.51
N LEU A 73 -9.77 -14.88 8.30
CA LEU A 73 -8.32 -15.10 8.09
C LEU A 73 -7.59 -13.84 7.61
N SER A 74 -8.25 -12.67 7.61
CA SER A 74 -7.72 -11.43 7.02
C SER A 74 -7.12 -11.64 5.62
N CYS A 75 -7.76 -12.47 4.80
CA CYS A 75 -7.26 -12.88 3.49
C CYS A 75 -7.77 -11.92 2.40
N ASN A 76 -6.87 -11.31 1.64
CA ASN A 76 -7.21 -10.42 0.52
C ASN A 76 -7.77 -11.19 -0.70
N GLY A 77 -7.54 -12.50 -0.77
CA GLY A 77 -7.99 -13.35 -1.87
C GLY A 77 -7.25 -13.12 -3.19
N ILE A 78 -6.07 -12.50 -3.16
CA ILE A 78 -5.23 -12.25 -4.34
C ILE A 78 -3.98 -13.12 -4.24
N ARG A 79 -3.69 -13.94 -5.26
CA ARG A 79 -2.48 -14.77 -5.30
C ARG A 79 -1.22 -13.92 -5.18
N GLU A 80 -0.28 -14.36 -4.35
CA GLU A 80 1.05 -13.79 -4.33
C GLU A 80 1.84 -14.27 -5.55
N LYS A 81 1.93 -13.43 -6.58
CA LYS A 81 2.67 -13.81 -7.81
C LYS A 81 4.18 -13.94 -7.56
N ALA A 82 4.73 -13.19 -6.60
CA ALA A 82 6.17 -13.15 -6.28
C ALA A 82 6.51 -13.90 -4.98
N ALA A 83 5.73 -14.92 -4.60
CA ALA A 83 6.05 -15.74 -3.45
C ALA A 83 7.34 -16.52 -3.70
N PHE A 84 8.22 -16.57 -2.70
CA PHE A 84 9.45 -17.35 -2.80
C PHE A 84 9.14 -18.84 -2.90
N VAL A 85 9.72 -19.50 -3.89
CA VAL A 85 9.72 -20.96 -4.04
C VAL A 85 11.15 -21.42 -3.96
N SER A 86 11.42 -22.42 -3.12
CA SER A 86 12.76 -22.98 -2.99
C SER A 86 13.20 -23.65 -4.31
N MET A 87 14.50 -23.71 -4.58
CA MET A 87 15.01 -24.33 -5.81
C MET A 87 14.55 -25.79 -5.98
N HIS A 88 14.35 -26.52 -4.87
CA HIS A 88 13.91 -27.92 -4.88
C HIS A 88 12.43 -28.07 -5.26
N GLU A 89 11.60 -27.06 -5.00
CA GLU A 89 10.17 -27.05 -5.30
C GLU A 89 9.85 -26.28 -6.59
N PHE A 90 10.87 -25.66 -7.21
CA PHE A 90 10.72 -24.91 -8.44
C PHE A 90 10.46 -25.87 -9.61
N ASN A 91 9.36 -25.64 -10.33
CA ASN A 91 8.90 -26.50 -11.41
C ASN A 91 8.47 -25.67 -12.62
N GLU A 92 8.11 -26.33 -13.72
CA GLU A 92 7.69 -25.66 -14.97
C GLU A 92 6.47 -24.75 -14.78
N LEU A 93 5.55 -25.08 -13.87
CA LEU A 93 4.39 -24.23 -13.56
C LEU A 93 4.81 -22.92 -12.86
N ASN A 94 5.81 -22.98 -11.98
CA ASN A 94 6.40 -21.80 -11.34
C ASN A 94 7.11 -20.93 -12.39
N LEU A 95 7.91 -21.54 -13.28
CA LEU A 95 8.55 -20.85 -14.40
C LEU A 95 7.53 -20.13 -15.30
N LEU A 96 6.45 -20.80 -15.69
CA LEU A 96 5.41 -20.22 -16.54
C LEU A 96 4.67 -19.08 -15.82
N SER A 97 4.44 -19.21 -14.51
CA SER A 97 3.88 -18.16 -13.67
C SER A 97 4.77 -16.92 -13.66
N ASP A 98 6.08 -17.11 -13.50
CA ASP A 98 7.07 -16.03 -13.47
C ASP A 98 7.21 -15.35 -14.83
N TYR A 99 7.26 -16.13 -15.91
CA TYR A 99 7.27 -15.61 -17.28
C TYR A 99 6.05 -14.71 -17.55
N ARG A 100 4.85 -15.19 -17.24
CA ARG A 100 3.61 -14.40 -17.40
C ARG A 100 3.61 -13.16 -16.53
N PHE A 101 4.14 -13.25 -15.31
CA PHE A 101 4.29 -12.09 -14.44
C PHE A 101 5.22 -11.04 -15.06
N LEU A 102 6.38 -11.44 -15.60
CA LEU A 102 7.30 -10.53 -16.26
C LEU A 102 6.69 -9.90 -17.53
N GLU A 103 5.93 -10.67 -18.31
CA GLU A 103 5.20 -10.10 -19.45
C GLU A 103 4.12 -9.11 -19.00
N ASP A 104 3.34 -9.41 -17.96
CA ASP A 104 2.33 -8.49 -17.41
C ASP A 104 2.99 -7.18 -16.95
N VAL A 105 4.12 -7.28 -16.25
CA VAL A 105 4.91 -6.11 -15.84
C VAL A 105 5.42 -5.36 -17.07
N GLY A 106 5.94 -6.06 -18.07
CA GLY A 106 6.39 -5.48 -19.33
C GLY A 106 5.28 -4.69 -20.04
N ARG A 107 4.11 -5.31 -20.21
CA ARG A 107 2.90 -4.66 -20.78
C ARG A 107 2.49 -3.41 -19.98
N MET A 108 2.54 -3.48 -18.65
CA MET A 108 2.21 -2.36 -17.78
C MET A 108 3.23 -1.21 -17.91
N THR A 109 4.53 -1.53 -17.96
CA THR A 109 5.59 -0.53 -18.15
C THR A 109 5.53 0.13 -19.52
N ASP A 110 5.27 -0.65 -20.57
CA ASP A 110 5.12 -0.14 -21.93
C ASP A 110 3.87 0.75 -22.06
N GLY A 111 2.75 0.35 -21.44
CA GLY A 111 1.56 1.18 -21.35
C GLY A 111 1.83 2.51 -20.65
N ALA A 112 2.58 2.51 -19.54
CA ALA A 112 2.97 3.72 -18.84
C ALA A 112 3.96 4.59 -19.63
N ALA A 113 4.89 3.98 -20.38
CA ALA A 113 5.84 4.69 -21.24
C ALA A 113 5.13 5.41 -22.41
N ARG A 114 4.08 4.77 -22.97
CA ARG A 114 3.24 5.35 -24.02
C ARG A 114 2.20 6.35 -23.49
N ASP A 115 1.99 6.42 -22.18
CA ASP A 115 1.06 7.38 -21.59
C ASP A 115 1.61 8.82 -21.70
N VAL A 116 1.08 9.52 -22.70
CA VAL A 116 1.39 10.92 -23.00
C VAL A 116 1.09 11.83 -21.80
N SER A 117 0.13 11.47 -20.92
CA SER A 117 -0.16 12.27 -19.73
C SER A 117 0.97 12.25 -18.69
N LEU A 118 1.73 11.15 -18.63
CA LEU A 118 2.91 11.02 -17.77
C LEU A 118 4.16 11.69 -18.38
N HIS A 119 4.24 11.73 -19.71
CA HIS A 119 5.42 12.22 -20.46
C HIS A 119 5.27 13.65 -20.97
N ARG A 120 4.05 14.20 -21.01
CA ARG A 120 3.84 15.61 -21.36
C ARG A 120 4.59 16.45 -20.33
N PRO A 121 5.54 17.31 -20.75
CA PRO A 121 6.11 18.30 -19.86
C PRO A 121 4.97 19.21 -19.44
N THR A 122 4.35 18.94 -18.31
CA THR A 122 3.46 19.90 -17.69
C THR A 122 4.39 20.97 -17.16
N THR A 123 4.75 21.94 -18.00
CA THR A 123 5.26 23.23 -17.56
C THR A 123 4.11 23.92 -16.85
N ASN A 124 3.75 23.39 -15.68
CA ASN A 124 2.68 23.90 -14.89
C ASN A 124 3.26 25.14 -14.22
N LYS A 125 2.99 26.31 -14.82
CA LYS A 125 3.46 27.62 -14.36
C LYS A 125 3.19 27.78 -12.86
N PHE A 126 2.07 27.23 -12.36
CA PHE A 126 1.73 27.21 -10.95
C PHE A 126 2.71 26.39 -10.09
N ILE A 127 3.15 25.22 -10.56
CA ILE A 127 4.13 24.39 -9.84
C ILE A 127 5.50 25.02 -9.83
N ASN A 128 5.96 25.55 -10.97
CA ASN A 128 7.21 26.28 -11.01
C ASN A 128 7.16 27.51 -10.10
N TYR A 129 6.01 28.18 -10.05
CA TYR A 129 5.75 29.28 -9.11
C TYR A 129 5.87 28.81 -7.65
N LEU A 130 5.21 27.71 -7.25
CA LEU A 130 5.33 27.15 -5.91
C LEU A 130 6.77 26.75 -5.56
N LYS A 131 7.47 26.08 -6.48
CA LYS A 131 8.87 25.67 -6.30
C LYS A 131 9.79 26.88 -6.12
N ASN A 132 9.60 27.93 -6.92
CA ASN A 132 10.38 29.15 -6.81
C ASN A 132 10.09 29.89 -5.50
N ARG A 133 8.84 29.89 -5.03
CA ARG A 133 8.49 30.44 -3.71
C ARG A 133 9.09 29.62 -2.57
N ALA A 134 9.03 28.30 -2.65
CA ALA A 134 9.62 27.41 -1.65
C ALA A 134 11.15 27.63 -1.55
N ARG A 135 11.84 27.78 -2.69
CA ARG A 135 13.27 28.10 -2.73
C ARG A 135 13.62 29.41 -2.04
N LYS A 136 12.76 30.43 -2.08
CA LYS A 136 12.98 31.70 -1.34
C LYS A 136 12.96 31.51 0.18
N HIS A 137 12.27 30.48 0.67
CA HIS A 137 12.28 30.09 2.08
C HIS A 137 13.28 28.96 2.37
N ASN A 138 14.23 28.70 1.47
CA ASN A 138 15.20 27.58 1.53
C ASN A 138 14.55 26.19 1.63
N ILE A 139 13.36 26.01 1.08
CA ILE A 139 12.68 24.71 1.04
C ILE A 139 12.87 24.08 -0.35
N HIS A 140 13.39 22.86 -0.39
CA HIS A 140 13.59 22.11 -1.63
C HIS A 140 12.33 21.32 -1.99
N LEU A 141 11.36 22.00 -2.62
CA LEU A 141 10.12 21.36 -3.07
C LEU A 141 10.32 20.58 -4.38
N LYS A 142 10.16 19.26 -4.31
CA LYS A 142 10.11 18.34 -5.45
C LYS A 142 8.66 17.93 -5.73
N THR A 143 8.34 17.72 -7.01
CA THR A 143 7.02 17.25 -7.43
C THR A 143 7.10 15.88 -8.07
N LEU A 144 6.08 15.07 -7.83
CA LEU A 144 5.91 13.73 -8.41
C LEU A 144 5.14 13.82 -9.74
N PRO A 145 5.30 12.82 -10.62
CA PRO A 145 4.48 12.70 -11.83
C PRO A 145 2.97 12.64 -11.52
N ILE A 146 2.14 13.06 -12.48
CA ILE A 146 0.67 13.21 -12.31
C ILE A 146 -0.05 11.91 -11.93
N GLY A 147 0.51 10.76 -12.28
CA GLY A 147 -0.05 9.45 -11.96
C GLY A 147 -0.05 9.12 -10.47
N PHE A 148 0.85 9.71 -9.68
CA PHE A 148 1.04 9.36 -8.27
C PHE A 148 -0.13 9.84 -7.39
N THR A 149 -0.58 9.00 -6.47
CA THR A 149 -1.65 9.32 -5.49
C THR A 149 -1.30 10.56 -4.68
N LYS A 150 -0.05 10.63 -4.18
CA LYS A 150 0.47 11.79 -3.44
C LYS A 150 0.37 13.10 -4.24
N ARG A 151 0.51 13.03 -5.56
CA ARG A 151 0.35 14.20 -6.45
C ARG A 151 -1.12 14.62 -6.58
N LYS A 152 -2.02 13.65 -6.70
CA LYS A 152 -3.47 13.88 -6.84
C LYS A 152 -4.10 14.44 -5.56
N GLU A 153 -3.61 14.01 -4.40
CA GLU A 153 -4.11 14.46 -3.09
C GLU A 153 -3.61 15.84 -2.68
N ASN A 154 -2.48 16.29 -3.25
CA ASN A 154 -1.81 17.50 -2.82
C ASN A 154 -2.71 18.74 -3.00
N SER A 155 -3.00 19.40 -1.87
CA SER A 155 -3.76 20.66 -1.84
C SER A 155 -2.91 21.85 -1.37
N THR A 156 -1.58 21.74 -1.47
CA THR A 156 -0.66 22.80 -1.05
C THR A 156 -0.77 24.01 -1.98
N THR A 157 -0.95 25.19 -1.39
CA THR A 157 -1.10 26.45 -2.12
C THR A 157 -0.27 27.56 -1.48
N PHE A 158 -0.01 28.64 -2.23
CA PHE A 158 0.70 29.81 -1.72
C PHE A 158 -0.18 31.05 -1.89
N ASN A 159 -0.42 31.77 -0.80
CA ASN A 159 -1.20 33.01 -0.81
C ASN A 159 -0.30 34.20 -1.15
N LYS A 160 -0.60 34.87 -2.26
CA LYS A 160 0.16 36.04 -2.72
C LYS A 160 0.00 37.27 -1.84
N LYS A 161 -1.17 37.47 -1.21
CA LYS A 161 -1.41 38.67 -0.40
C LYS A 161 -0.63 38.61 0.91
N GLU A 162 -0.66 37.45 1.55
CA GLU A 162 -0.04 37.21 2.85
C GLU A 162 1.40 36.69 2.76
N GLN A 163 1.90 36.41 1.54
CA GLN A 163 3.22 35.83 1.28
C GLN A 163 3.52 34.56 2.08
N ARG A 164 2.52 33.69 2.28
CA ARG A 164 2.62 32.48 3.10
C ARG A 164 2.13 31.22 2.40
N PHE A 165 2.68 30.08 2.81
CA PHE A 165 2.23 28.77 2.36
C PHE A 165 1.05 28.26 3.18
N TYR A 166 0.12 27.61 2.48
CA TYR A 166 -0.91 26.76 3.06
C TYR A 166 -0.61 25.33 2.66
N TRP A 167 0.03 24.61 3.57
CA TRP A 167 0.50 23.25 3.35
C TRP A 167 -0.63 22.22 3.45
N HIS A 168 -0.52 21.19 2.63
CA HIS A 168 -1.12 19.91 2.88
C HIS A 168 -0.17 19.13 3.79
N LEU A 169 -0.66 18.47 4.84
CA LEU A 169 0.16 17.66 5.75
C LEU A 169 -0.45 16.28 5.89
N LYS A 170 0.40 15.25 5.87
CA LYS A 170 0.00 13.89 6.25
C LYS A 170 0.63 13.56 7.60
N LEU A 171 -0.19 13.26 8.59
CA LEU A 171 0.20 12.83 9.93
C LEU A 171 0.05 11.32 10.00
N ILE A 172 1.14 10.63 10.37
CA ILE A 172 1.17 9.18 10.53
C ILE A 172 1.50 8.88 11.98
N PHE A 173 0.67 8.04 12.60
CA PHE A 173 0.82 7.56 13.97
C PHE A 173 1.08 6.05 13.92
N PRO A 174 2.35 5.60 13.90
CA PRO A 174 2.68 4.19 13.72
C PRO A 174 2.12 3.29 14.81
N HIS A 175 2.20 3.73 16.08
CA HIS A 175 1.78 2.91 17.22
C HIS A 175 0.26 2.65 17.26
N SER A 176 -0.55 3.50 16.61
CA SER A 176 -2.01 3.35 16.52
C SER A 176 -2.49 2.93 15.14
N HIS A 177 -1.56 2.70 14.19
CA HIS A 177 -1.86 2.43 12.77
C HIS A 177 -2.88 3.43 12.20
N ALA A 178 -2.74 4.71 12.58
CA ALA A 178 -3.66 5.77 12.19
C ALA A 178 -2.97 6.79 11.28
N GLU A 179 -3.69 7.23 10.26
CA GLU A 179 -3.25 8.28 9.34
C GLU A 179 -4.31 9.38 9.29
N TYR A 180 -3.86 10.62 9.28
CA TYR A 180 -4.71 11.80 9.16
C TYR A 180 -4.12 12.77 8.15
N THR A 181 -5.00 13.42 7.39
CA THR A 181 -4.61 14.43 6.40
C THR A 181 -5.15 15.77 6.81
N VAL A 182 -4.26 16.74 7.01
CA VAL A 182 -4.60 18.12 7.38
C VAL A 182 -4.38 19.02 6.18
N LYS A 183 -5.43 19.74 5.76
CA LYS A 183 -5.38 20.62 4.59
C LYS A 183 -5.32 22.07 5.05
N ARG A 184 -4.64 22.91 4.25
CA ARG A 184 -4.56 24.38 4.42
C ARG A 184 -3.93 24.79 5.76
N VAL A 185 -2.88 24.11 6.17
CA VAL A 185 -2.13 24.46 7.37
C VAL A 185 -1.19 25.64 7.05
N PRO A 186 -1.35 26.80 7.69
CA PRO A 186 -0.46 27.91 7.47
C PRO A 186 0.94 27.59 8.03
N ASP A 187 1.95 28.23 7.46
CA ASP A 187 3.37 27.95 7.74
C ASP A 187 3.90 28.59 9.04
N ASP A 188 3.19 29.58 9.58
CA ASP A 188 3.49 30.28 10.83
C ASP A 188 3.14 29.46 12.09
N LYS A 189 2.16 28.56 11.98
CA LYS A 189 1.74 27.71 13.10
C LYS A 189 2.87 26.80 13.59
N THR A 190 2.94 26.64 14.90
CA THR A 190 3.86 25.70 15.54
C THR A 190 3.39 24.26 15.35
N LEU A 191 4.33 23.31 15.34
CA LEU A 191 3.96 21.90 15.26
C LEU A 191 3.15 21.45 16.48
N GLY A 192 3.37 22.05 17.65
CA GLY A 192 2.54 21.85 18.84
C GLY A 192 1.08 22.21 18.59
N GLU A 193 0.80 23.41 18.07
CA GLU A 193 -0.56 23.85 17.73
C GLU A 193 -1.23 22.98 16.66
N ILE A 194 -0.48 22.50 15.67
CA ILE A 194 -1.00 21.62 14.62
C ILE A 194 -1.42 20.27 15.20
N LEU A 195 -0.71 19.79 16.23
CA LEU A 195 -0.96 18.49 16.87
C LEU A 195 -1.91 18.57 18.07
N LYS A 196 -2.18 19.75 18.62
CA LYS A 196 -3.14 19.94 19.72
C LYS A 196 -4.47 19.20 19.50
N PRO A 197 -5.16 19.33 18.33
CA PRO A 197 -6.44 18.64 18.10
C PRO A 197 -6.35 17.12 18.01
N TYR A 198 -5.14 16.54 18.02
CA TYR A 198 -4.90 15.10 17.95
C TYR A 198 -4.34 14.53 19.24
N LEU A 199 -3.62 15.34 20.02
CA LEU A 199 -2.92 14.91 21.23
C LEU A 199 -3.66 15.35 22.50
N ASP A 200 -4.38 16.47 22.47
CA ASP A 200 -4.99 17.04 23.66
C ASP A 200 -6.30 16.31 24.02
N PRO A 201 -6.46 15.86 25.27
CA PRO A 201 -7.65 15.11 25.70
C PRO A 201 -8.98 15.86 25.56
N GLU A 202 -8.94 17.19 25.54
CA GLU A 202 -10.12 18.09 25.56
C GLU A 202 -10.52 18.59 24.15
N GLU A 203 -9.55 18.88 23.28
CA GLU A 203 -9.83 19.36 21.91
C GLU A 203 -9.97 18.24 20.87
N SER A 204 -9.55 17.01 21.21
CA SER A 204 -9.59 15.89 20.28
C SER A 204 -11.01 15.29 20.17
N ASP A 205 -11.43 15.02 18.93
CA ASP A 205 -12.65 14.26 18.64
C ASP A 205 -12.65 12.92 19.41
N PRO A 206 -13.77 12.49 20.04
CA PRO A 206 -13.86 11.23 20.76
C PRO A 206 -13.34 10.00 19.99
N VAL A 207 -13.54 9.96 18.67
CA VAL A 207 -13.07 8.87 17.81
C VAL A 207 -11.56 8.91 17.65
N ILE A 208 -10.99 10.10 17.46
CA ILE A 208 -9.54 10.30 17.35
C ILE A 208 -8.88 9.98 18.70
N ARG A 209 -9.45 10.45 19.80
CA ARG A 209 -8.99 10.18 21.16
C ARG A 209 -8.93 8.68 21.46
N GLN A 210 -9.95 7.92 21.04
CA GLN A 210 -9.96 6.47 21.23
C GLN A 210 -8.86 5.78 20.41
N ARG A 211 -8.67 6.21 19.15
CA ARG A 211 -7.62 5.66 18.27
C ARG A 211 -6.21 6.05 18.72
N LEU A 212 -6.04 7.25 19.25
CA LEU A 212 -4.76 7.82 19.67
C LEU A 212 -4.54 7.75 21.19
N LYS A 213 -5.29 6.90 21.91
CA LYS A 213 -5.24 6.78 23.37
C LYS A 213 -3.82 6.68 23.94
N ILE A 214 -2.95 5.94 23.26
CA ILE A 214 -1.53 5.76 23.67
C ILE A 214 -0.77 7.10 23.68
N TYR A 215 -1.05 7.98 22.72
CA TYR A 215 -0.43 9.29 22.61
C TYR A 215 -1.09 10.31 23.56
N THR A 216 -2.41 10.28 23.72
CA THR A 216 -3.15 11.16 24.64
C THR A 216 -2.81 10.89 26.11
N MET A 217 -2.52 9.64 26.48
CA MET A 217 -2.16 9.28 27.87
C MET A 217 -0.67 9.46 28.17
N SER A 218 0.15 9.73 27.15
CA SER A 218 1.59 9.98 27.33
C SER A 218 1.84 11.48 27.51
N PRO A 219 2.81 11.89 28.34
CA PRO A 219 3.14 13.29 28.48
C PRO A 219 3.66 13.87 27.15
N GLN A 220 3.31 15.11 26.84
CA GLN A 220 3.72 15.79 25.58
C GLN A 220 5.25 15.81 25.37
N SER A 221 6.03 15.72 26.45
CA SER A 221 7.51 15.62 26.41
C SER A 221 8.04 14.32 25.81
N ASP A 222 7.22 13.26 25.80
CA ASP A 222 7.55 11.95 25.23
C ASP A 222 7.24 11.87 23.73
N VAL A 223 6.56 12.87 23.15
CA VAL A 223 6.21 12.89 21.74
C VAL A 223 7.38 13.45 20.92
N GLN A 224 7.83 12.67 19.94
CA GLN A 224 8.79 13.09 18.91
C GLN A 224 8.10 13.15 17.56
N ILE A 225 8.40 14.20 16.81
CA ILE A 225 7.90 14.38 15.45
C ILE A 225 9.08 14.16 14.53
N LEU A 226 8.93 13.24 13.60
CA LEU A 226 9.97 12.84 12.66
C LEU A 226 9.50 13.11 11.23
N MET A 227 10.40 13.54 10.36
CA MET A 227 10.15 13.66 8.92
C MET A 227 11.19 12.84 8.16
N LYS A 228 10.76 12.08 7.16
CA LYS A 228 11.67 11.27 6.34
C LYS A 228 12.65 12.18 5.58
N ILE A 229 13.94 11.86 5.68
CA ILE A 229 15.00 12.50 4.90
C ILE A 229 14.99 11.90 3.50
N GLU A 230 14.86 12.76 2.49
CA GLU A 230 14.83 12.37 1.09
C GLU A 230 16.20 12.58 0.42
N ASN A 231 16.54 11.74 -0.56
CA ASN A 231 17.80 11.74 -1.35
C ASN A 231 19.09 11.30 -0.62
N ARG A 232 19.05 10.32 0.28
CA ARG A 232 20.29 9.67 0.77
C ARG A 232 20.88 8.70 -0.27
N GLN A 233 22.20 8.63 -0.32
CA GLN A 233 22.91 7.58 -1.05
C GLN A 233 22.54 6.21 -0.46
N HIS A 234 22.31 5.20 -1.31
CA HIS A 234 21.93 3.82 -0.94
C HIS A 234 20.51 3.57 -0.39
N ASN A 235 19.52 4.43 -0.65
CA ASN A 235 18.11 4.22 -0.24
C ASN A 235 17.91 3.92 1.26
N SER A 236 18.86 4.29 2.12
CA SER A 236 18.72 4.12 3.56
C SER A 236 17.61 5.04 4.07
N VAL A 237 16.58 4.48 4.70
CA VAL A 237 15.52 5.27 5.33
C VAL A 237 16.09 5.95 6.57
N SER A 238 15.90 7.26 6.68
CA SER A 238 16.39 8.07 7.79
C SER A 238 15.41 9.19 8.07
N TYR A 239 15.38 9.68 9.30
CA TYR A 239 14.38 10.65 9.74
C TYR A 239 15.04 11.82 10.47
N ASP A 240 14.60 13.03 10.16
CA ASP A 240 14.95 14.25 10.89
C ASP A 240 13.94 14.49 12.01
N GLU A 241 14.44 14.80 13.19
CA GLU A 241 13.61 15.26 14.31
C GLU A 241 13.17 16.71 14.08
N LEU A 242 11.87 16.96 14.25
CA LEU A 242 11.26 18.28 14.17
C LEU A 242 11.00 18.82 15.58
N HIS A 243 11.17 20.12 15.76
CA HIS A 243 10.96 20.78 17.03
C HIS A 243 9.50 21.26 17.16
N THR A 244 8.85 20.90 18.27
CA THR A 244 7.45 21.26 18.57
C THR A 244 7.24 22.76 18.75
N SER A 245 8.24 23.47 19.28
CA SER A 245 8.20 24.90 19.57
C SER A 245 8.46 25.81 18.35
N LYS A 246 9.02 25.27 17.28
CA LYS A 246 9.32 26.03 16.06
C LYS A 246 8.12 26.02 15.11
N SER A 247 8.02 27.06 14.28
CA SER A 247 7.02 27.13 13.21
C SER A 247 7.18 25.98 12.22
N LEU A 248 6.13 25.67 11.47
CA LEU A 248 6.21 24.72 10.37
C LEU A 248 7.24 25.17 9.33
N LEU A 249 7.30 26.47 9.03
CA LEU A 249 8.27 27.05 8.10
C LEU A 249 9.72 26.77 8.54
N ASP A 250 10.06 27.08 9.79
CA ASP A 250 11.42 26.90 10.31
C ASP A 250 11.83 25.43 10.36
N ASN A 251 10.87 24.54 10.64
CA ASN A 251 11.11 23.10 10.63
C ASN A 251 11.35 22.55 9.22
N LEU A 252 10.73 23.14 8.19
CA LEU A 252 10.87 22.71 6.79
C LEU A 252 12.06 23.38 6.08
N LYS A 253 12.61 24.44 6.66
CA LYS A 253 13.78 25.14 6.13
C LYS A 253 14.96 24.18 5.96
N ASP A 254 15.66 24.30 4.84
CA ASP A 254 16.80 23.48 4.45
C ASP A 254 16.49 21.98 4.24
N LYS A 255 15.20 21.60 4.25
CA LYS A 255 14.74 20.22 3.99
C LYS A 255 14.18 20.05 2.59
N VAL A 256 14.14 18.79 2.16
CA VAL A 256 13.53 18.37 0.90
C VAL A 256 12.12 17.87 1.16
N VAL A 257 11.14 18.48 0.51
CA VAL A 257 9.73 18.09 0.58
C VAL A 257 9.31 17.54 -0.77
N ILE A 258 8.74 16.34 -0.80
CA ILE A 258 8.17 15.75 -2.02
C ILE A 258 6.65 15.91 -1.98
N GLU A 259 6.11 16.76 -2.84
CA GLU A 259 4.71 17.23 -2.90
C GLU A 259 4.23 17.98 -1.66
N TYR A 260 4.20 17.27 -0.52
CA TYR A 260 3.78 17.78 0.77
C TYR A 260 4.50 17.05 1.91
N PRO A 261 4.69 17.70 3.08
CA PRO A 261 5.35 17.07 4.23
C PRO A 261 4.54 15.91 4.82
N THR A 262 5.25 14.84 5.17
CA THR A 262 4.70 13.68 5.88
C THR A 262 5.38 13.62 7.25
N LEU A 263 4.59 13.82 8.30
CA LEU A 263 5.05 13.90 9.68
C LEU A 263 4.70 12.59 10.39
N LEU A 264 5.72 11.98 10.98
CA LEU A 264 5.62 10.76 11.75
C LEU A 264 5.65 11.11 13.24
N VAL A 265 4.55 10.87 13.94
CA VAL A 265 4.44 11.15 15.37
C VAL A 265 4.72 9.87 16.14
N VAL A 266 5.77 9.87 16.93
CA VAL A 266 6.29 8.68 17.64
C VAL A 266 6.50 8.99 19.11
N LEU A 267 6.42 7.98 19.98
CA LEU A 267 6.70 8.15 21.40
C LEU A 267 8.13 7.71 21.70
N LYS A 268 8.90 8.52 22.44
CA LYS A 268 10.30 8.23 22.85
C LYS A 268 10.43 6.86 23.49
N LYS A 269 9.48 6.49 24.36
CA LYS A 269 9.46 5.20 25.06
C LYS A 269 9.30 4.00 24.12
N LEU A 270 8.63 4.19 22.99
CA LEU A 270 8.39 3.15 21.97
C LEU A 270 9.32 3.32 20.75
N LYS A 271 10.31 4.22 20.84
CA LYS A 271 11.30 4.48 19.78
C LYS A 271 12.24 3.29 19.57
N ASN A 272 12.46 2.48 20.61
CA ASN A 272 13.34 1.30 20.53
C ASN A 272 12.85 0.24 19.53
N ASP A 273 11.54 0.17 19.28
CA ASP A 273 10.96 -0.70 18.24
C ASP A 273 11.05 -0.10 16.83
N MET A 274 11.33 1.20 16.72
CA MET A 274 11.37 1.96 15.47
C MET A 274 12.74 2.61 15.30
N GLY A 275 13.76 1.78 15.07
CA GLY A 275 15.16 2.20 14.97
C GLY A 275 15.37 3.46 14.14
N VAL A 276 15.56 4.60 14.82
CA VAL A 276 15.96 5.87 14.20
C VAL A 276 17.26 6.35 14.83
N LEU A 277 18.30 6.19 14.00
CA LEU A 277 19.61 6.84 13.91
C LEU A 277 20.71 6.53 14.94
N GLY A 278 21.78 5.91 14.41
CA GLY A 278 23.12 5.88 14.97
C GLY A 278 23.84 4.56 14.66
N GLN A 279 24.60 4.51 13.57
CA GLN A 279 25.59 3.46 13.25
C GLN A 279 25.20 2.01 13.59
N GLY A 280 24.42 1.36 12.72
CA GLY A 280 24.17 -0.07 12.87
C GLY A 280 23.07 -0.55 11.94
N LYS A 281 23.37 -1.60 11.16
CA LYS A 281 22.45 -2.24 10.23
C LYS A 281 21.24 -2.82 10.98
N HIS A 282 20.11 -2.11 11.09
CA HIS A 282 18.86 -2.71 11.57
C HIS A 282 17.69 -2.44 10.62
N LYS A 283 17.14 -3.55 10.09
CA LYS A 283 16.13 -3.66 9.01
C LYS A 283 14.67 -3.44 9.45
N PHE A 284 14.39 -2.77 10.56
CA PHE A 284 13.04 -2.75 11.16
C PHE A 284 12.07 -1.70 10.58
N ILE A 285 12.55 -0.64 9.92
CA ILE A 285 11.67 0.36 9.28
C ILE A 285 10.96 -0.19 8.02
N SER A 286 11.47 -1.27 7.41
CA SER A 286 10.90 -1.80 6.17
C SER A 286 9.50 -2.39 6.35
N TYR A 287 9.13 -2.82 7.57
CA TYR A 287 7.82 -3.42 7.82
C TYR A 287 6.71 -2.37 7.74
N TYR A 288 6.88 -1.20 8.38
CA TYR A 288 5.89 -0.13 8.34
C TYR A 288 5.89 0.65 7.02
N ALA A 289 7.04 0.82 6.36
CA ALA A 289 7.10 1.50 5.07
C ALA A 289 6.40 0.74 3.93
N ARG A 290 6.35 -0.61 4.00
CA ARG A 290 5.64 -1.44 3.00
C ARG A 290 4.11 -1.34 3.09
N TYR A 291 3.55 -0.94 4.23
CA TYR A 291 2.10 -0.77 4.38
C TYR A 291 1.60 0.58 3.88
N PHE A 292 2.47 1.57 3.67
CA PHE A 292 2.09 2.97 3.42
C PHE A 292 2.78 3.63 2.21
N SER A 293 3.39 2.83 1.31
CA SER A 293 3.96 3.28 0.03
C SER A 293 3.01 3.04 -1.15
#